data_AF-A0A3N8R3W4-F1
#
_entry.id   AF-A0A3N8R3W4-F1
#
_cell.length_a   1.000
_cell.length_b   1.000
_cell.length_c   1.000
_cell.angle_alpha   90.00
_cell.angle_beta   90.00
_cell.angle_gamma   90.00
#
_symmetry.space_group_name_H-M   'P 1'
#
loop_
_entity.id
_entity.type
_entity.pdbx_description
1 polymer ?
#
loop_
_entity_poly.entity_id
_entity_poly.type
_entity_poly.pdbx_seq_one_letter_code
_entity_poly.pdbx_strand_id
1 'polypeptide(L)'
;MTVSLYRSSPDACTALAAQARPPVDYVKKILTARVYDVARETELQPARNLSVRLHNTVYLKREDNQPVFSFKLRGAYNKMAHIP
;
A
#
# COMPACT_ATOMS: atom_id res chain seq x y z
N MET A 1 -44.12 34.21 27.12
CA MET A 1 -44.30 32.90 26.47
C MET A 1 -43.75 33.04 25.05
N THR A 2 -42.45 32.88 24.88
CA THR A 2 -41.78 33.06 23.58
C THR A 2 -40.81 31.90 23.43
N VAL A 3 -41.18 30.97 22.55
CA VAL A 3 -40.48 29.72 22.31
C VAL A 3 -39.24 30.03 21.47
N SER A 4 -38.06 29.73 22.03
CA SER A 4 -36.77 29.83 21.34
C SER A 4 -36.74 28.82 20.19
N LEU A 5 -36.72 29.31 18.96
CA LEU A 5 -36.53 28.51 17.77
C LEU A 5 -35.07 28.05 17.72
N TYR A 6 -34.84 26.78 18.08
CA TYR A 6 -33.61 26.05 17.77
C TYR A 6 -33.46 25.97 16.25
N ARG A 7 -32.65 26.87 15.68
CA ARG A 7 -32.15 26.73 14.30
C ARG A 7 -31.13 25.59 14.31
N SER A 8 -31.56 24.40 13.90
CA SER A 8 -30.68 23.25 13.69
C SER A 8 -29.59 23.64 12.69
N SER A 9 -28.41 23.91 13.22
CA SER A 9 -27.20 24.00 12.39
C SER A 9 -26.93 22.60 11.85
N PRO A 10 -26.64 22.43 10.55
CA PRO A 10 -26.27 21.12 10.02
C PRO A 10 -25.09 20.59 10.82
N ASP A 11 -25.28 19.40 11.41
CA ASP A 11 -24.35 18.81 12.37
C ASP A 11 -22.93 18.81 11.80
N ALA A 12 -21.96 19.22 12.62
CA ALA A 12 -20.52 19.18 12.30
C ALA A 12 -20.06 17.79 11.81
N CYS A 13 -20.82 16.73 12.15
CA CYS A 13 -20.67 15.37 11.63
C CYS A 13 -20.80 15.29 10.09
N THR A 14 -21.71 16.07 9.49
CA THR A 14 -21.95 16.10 8.04
C THR A 14 -20.79 16.75 7.27
N ALA A 15 -20.12 17.73 7.87
CA ALA A 15 -18.98 18.43 7.25
C ALA A 15 -17.69 17.58 7.22
N LEU A 16 -17.54 16.62 8.14
CA LEU A 16 -16.38 15.73 8.21
C LEU A 16 -16.42 14.64 7.12
N ALA A 17 -17.62 14.19 6.72
CA ALA A 17 -17.78 13.19 5.66
C ALA A 17 -17.36 13.70 4.27
N ALA A 18 -17.43 15.02 4.02
CA ALA A 18 -17.03 15.63 2.76
C ALA A 18 -15.49 15.67 2.55
N GLN A 19 -14.70 15.37 3.59
CA GLN A 19 -13.23 15.30 3.52
C GLN A 19 -12.70 13.87 3.31
N ALA A 20 -13.56 12.93 2.91
CA ALA A 20 -13.11 11.62 2.48
C ALA A 20 -12.26 11.77 1.21
N ARG A 21 -10.94 11.57 1.32
CA ARG A 21 -10.07 11.47 0.15
C ARG A 21 -10.67 10.42 -0.79
N PRO A 22 -10.74 10.70 -2.11
CA PRO A 22 -11.21 9.71 -3.06
C PRO A 22 -10.37 8.43 -2.90
N PRO A 23 -10.99 7.25 -3.03
CA PRO A 23 -10.29 5.99 -2.86
C PRO A 23 -9.07 5.99 -3.78
N VAL A 24 -7.90 5.80 -3.17
CA VAL A 24 -6.65 5.77 -3.91
C VAL A 24 -6.65 4.53 -4.80
N ASP A 25 -6.58 4.72 -6.11
CA ASP A 25 -6.44 3.63 -7.06
C ASP A 25 -5.03 3.04 -7.01
N TYR A 26 -4.84 2.09 -6.07
CA TYR A 26 -3.57 1.40 -5.88
C TYR A 26 -3.24 0.47 -7.05
N VAL A 27 -4.24 -0.12 -7.72
CA VAL A 27 -3.99 -1.00 -8.87
C VAL A 27 -3.29 -0.21 -9.97
N LYS A 28 -3.86 0.94 -10.35
CA LYS A 28 -3.23 1.84 -11.33
C LYS A 28 -1.84 2.27 -10.88
N LYS A 29 -1.68 2.69 -9.62
CA LYS A 29 -0.37 3.13 -9.08
C LYS A 29 0.69 2.03 -9.08
N ILE A 30 0.33 0.79 -8.78
CA ILE A 30 1.25 -0.35 -8.77
C ILE A 30 1.67 -0.69 -10.20
N LEU A 31 0.73 -0.72 -11.14
CA LEU A 31 0.99 -1.04 -12.55
C LEU A 31 1.85 0.01 -13.24
N THR A 32 1.72 1.29 -12.86
CA THR A 32 2.54 2.38 -13.42
C THR A 32 3.79 2.70 -12.57
N ALA A 33 4.10 1.89 -11.56
CA ALA A 33 5.22 2.18 -10.66
C ALA A 33 6.57 1.97 -11.36
N ARG A 34 7.49 2.92 -11.16
CA ARG A 34 8.84 2.88 -11.73
C ARG A 34 9.80 2.07 -10.84
N VAL A 35 9.51 0.80 -10.61
CA VAL A 35 10.34 -0.02 -9.69
C VAL A 35 11.48 -0.75 -10.40
N TYR A 36 11.34 -1.03 -11.69
CA TYR A 36 12.27 -1.89 -12.43
C TYR A 36 13.55 -1.18 -12.91
N ASP A 37 13.58 0.15 -12.84
CA ASP A 37 14.80 0.93 -13.08
C ASP A 37 15.94 0.53 -12.12
N VAL A 38 15.59 0.11 -10.90
CA VAL A 38 16.55 -0.22 -9.83
C VAL A 38 16.39 -1.62 -9.25
N ALA A 39 15.21 -2.23 -9.38
CA ALA A 39 14.90 -3.54 -8.81
C ALA A 39 14.69 -4.58 -9.89
N ARG A 40 15.18 -5.80 -9.66
CA ARG A 40 14.89 -6.95 -10.55
C ARG A 40 13.67 -7.73 -10.08
N GLU A 41 13.12 -8.58 -10.92
CA GLU A 41 12.23 -9.63 -10.44
C GLU A 41 13.07 -10.67 -9.68
N THR A 42 12.69 -10.91 -8.43
CA THR A 42 13.39 -11.86 -7.55
C THR A 42 12.74 -13.23 -7.58
N GLU A 43 13.50 -14.25 -7.26
CA GLU A 43 13.05 -15.64 -7.35
C GLU A 43 11.91 -15.94 -6.36
N LEU A 44 10.98 -16.81 -6.80
CA LEU A 44 10.00 -17.44 -5.93
C LEU A 44 10.45 -18.89 -5.67
N GLN A 45 11.15 -19.11 -4.57
CA GLN A 45 11.80 -20.37 -4.27
C GLN A 45 10.91 -21.29 -3.41
N PRO A 46 10.77 -22.59 -3.74
CA PRO A 46 10.04 -23.53 -2.88
C PRO A 46 10.82 -23.84 -1.60
N ALA A 47 10.17 -23.73 -0.44
CA ALA A 47 10.77 -24.00 0.86
C ALA A 47 10.52 -25.44 1.33
N ARG A 48 11.16 -26.43 0.69
CA ARG A 48 10.87 -27.87 0.88
C ARG A 48 10.76 -28.31 2.35
N ASN A 49 11.74 -27.98 3.18
CA ASN A 49 11.74 -28.39 4.60
C ASN A 49 10.59 -27.76 5.38
N LEU A 50 10.27 -26.49 5.12
CA LEU A 50 9.17 -25.80 5.76
C LEU A 50 7.83 -26.33 5.26
N SER A 51 7.73 -26.62 3.97
CA SER A 51 6.55 -27.21 3.36
C SER A 51 6.20 -28.56 3.98
N VAL A 52 7.20 -29.45 4.15
CA VAL A 52 7.02 -30.74 4.83
C VAL A 52 6.59 -30.53 6.28
N ARG A 53 7.27 -29.65 7.01
CA ARG A 53 6.97 -29.39 8.44
C ARG A 53 5.56 -28.84 8.65
N LEU A 54 5.08 -27.98 7.75
CA LEU A 54 3.77 -27.34 7.86
C LEU A 54 2.66 -28.10 7.11
N HIS A 55 2.99 -29.19 6.42
CA HIS A 55 2.06 -29.93 5.55
C HIS A 55 1.35 -29.01 4.55
N ASN A 56 2.07 -28.04 3.98
CA ASN A 56 1.54 -27.07 3.03
C ASN A 56 2.61 -26.68 2.01
N THR A 57 2.21 -26.17 0.84
CA THR A 57 3.16 -25.68 -0.17
C THR A 57 3.60 -24.26 0.19
N VAL A 58 4.82 -24.12 0.69
CA VAL A 58 5.41 -22.83 1.06
C VAL A 58 6.45 -22.38 0.03
N TYR A 59 6.36 -21.12 -0.36
CA TYR A 59 7.33 -20.45 -1.22
C TYR A 59 7.91 -19.22 -0.52
N LEU A 60 9.16 -18.87 -0.84
CA LEU A 60 9.86 -17.69 -0.37
C LEU A 60 10.10 -16.75 -1.54
N LYS A 61 9.61 -15.52 -1.43
CA LYS A 61 9.97 -14.45 -2.36
C LYS A 61 11.31 -13.85 -1.93
N ARG A 62 12.36 -14.05 -2.72
CA ARG A 62 13.75 -13.70 -2.39
C ARG A 62 14.08 -12.22 -2.61
N GLU A 63 13.34 -11.32 -1.97
CA GLU A 63 13.62 -9.86 -2.03
C GLU A 63 14.98 -9.47 -1.40
N ASP A 64 15.61 -10.39 -0.67
CA ASP A 64 17.00 -10.30 -0.23
C ASP A 64 18.01 -10.37 -1.37
N ASN A 65 17.65 -10.91 -2.54
CA ASN A 65 18.55 -10.95 -3.72
C ASN A 65 18.61 -9.60 -4.46
N GLN A 66 17.97 -8.55 -3.95
CA GLN A 66 18.12 -7.20 -4.48
C GLN A 66 19.49 -6.59 -4.11
N PRO A 67 19.96 -5.57 -4.84
CA PRO A 67 21.26 -4.93 -4.55
C PRO A 67 21.40 -4.35 -3.13
N VAL A 68 20.27 -4.04 -2.46
CA VAL A 68 20.23 -3.51 -1.08
C VAL A 68 19.75 -4.54 -0.06
N PHE A 69 19.77 -5.83 -0.42
CA PHE A 69 19.36 -6.97 0.40
C PHE A 69 17.96 -6.88 1.03
N SER A 70 17.07 -6.07 0.44
CA SER A 70 15.70 -5.89 0.92
C SER A 70 14.81 -5.29 -0.15
N PHE A 71 13.50 -5.43 0.03
CA PHE A 71 12.48 -4.88 -0.88
C PHE A 71 12.38 -3.34 -0.86
N LYS A 72 13.03 -2.67 0.12
CA LYS A 72 12.81 -1.25 0.42
C LYS A 72 13.14 -0.32 -0.75
N LEU A 73 14.09 -0.70 -1.62
CA LEU A 73 14.46 0.12 -2.78
C LEU A 73 13.29 0.40 -3.72
N ARG A 74 12.34 -0.54 -3.86
CA ARG A 74 11.19 -0.41 -4.77
C ARG A 74 10.34 0.81 -4.39
N GLY A 75 9.94 0.87 -3.12
CA GLY A 75 9.09 1.94 -2.60
C GLY A 75 9.82 3.28 -2.49
N ALA A 76 11.06 3.26 -1.99
CA ALA A 76 11.88 4.47 -1.86
C ALA A 76 12.12 5.12 -3.23
N TYR A 77 12.55 4.34 -4.21
CA TYR A 77 12.81 4.84 -5.55
C TYR A 77 11.52 5.32 -6.25
N ASN A 78 10.43 4.54 -6.19
CA ASN A 78 9.17 4.98 -6.78
C ASN A 78 8.68 6.29 -6.17
N LYS A 79 8.87 6.53 -4.86
CA LYS A 79 8.55 7.81 -4.23
C LYS A 79 9.46 8.94 -4.74
N MET A 80 10.77 8.74 -4.77
CA MET A 80 11.75 9.73 -5.22
C MET A 80 11.60 10.09 -6.70
N ALA A 81 11.28 9.13 -7.56
CA ALA A 81 11.07 9.33 -8.98
C ALA A 81 9.86 10.22 -9.33
N HIS A 82 9.00 10.52 -8.35
CA HIS A 82 7.86 11.42 -8.46
C HIS A 82 8.03 12.72 -7.66
N ILE A 83 9.23 12.98 -7.14
CA ILE A 83 9.58 14.28 -6.54
C ILE A 83 10.03 15.19 -7.70
N PRO A 84 9.55 16.45 -7.77
CA PRO A 84 9.99 17.44 -8.75
C PRO A 84 11.50 17.73 -8.69
#